data_AF-A0A7D6ZXK4-F1
#
_entry.id   AF-A0A7D6ZXK4-F1
#
_cell.length_a   1.000
_cell.length_b   1.000
_cell.length_c   1.000
_cell.angle_alpha   90.00
_cell.angle_beta   90.00
_cell.angle_gamma   90.00
#
_symmetry.space_group_name_H-M   'P 1'
#
loop_
_entity.id
_entity.type
_entity.pdbx_description
1 polymer ?
#
loop_
_entity_poly.entity_id
_entity_poly.type
_entity_poly.pdbx_seq_one_letter_code
_entity_poly.pdbx_strand_id
1 'polypeptide(L)' 'MRKSNKVKDSDSFKTVYKEKVHDEKGTYISEVQEFNKPEDYDNAFKQYYPNDKEV' A
#
# COMPACT_ATOMS: atom_id res chain seq x y z
N MET A 1 -25.81 5.90 -4.47
CA MET A 1 -24.49 5.38 -4.89
C MET A 1 -23.42 6.25 -4.23
N ARG A 2 -22.63 5.72 -3.28
CA ARG A 2 -21.57 6.49 -2.60
C ARG A 2 -20.33 6.52 -3.49
N LYS A 3 -19.87 7.73 -3.84
CA LYS A 3 -18.65 7.97 -4.61
C LYS A 3 -17.45 7.87 -3.68
N SER A 4 -16.63 6.82 -3.83
CA SER A 4 -15.32 6.76 -3.20
C SER A 4 -14.39 7.70 -3.95
N ASN A 5 -13.98 8.81 -3.34
CA ASN A 5 -13.01 9.74 -3.92
C ASN A 5 -11.61 9.11 -3.85
N LYS A 6 -11.28 8.27 -4.83
CA LYS A 6 -9.93 7.74 -5.05
C LYS A 6 -9.13 8.84 -5.73
N VAL A 7 -8.25 9.51 -4.99
CA VAL A 7 -7.38 10.57 -5.53
C VAL A 7 -6.10 9.88 -5.99
N LYS A 8 -5.86 9.87 -7.30
CA LYS A 8 -4.53 9.55 -7.82
C LYS A 8 -3.64 10.77 -7.55
N ASP A 9 -2.71 10.64 -6.61
CA ASP A 9 -1.59 11.59 -6.51
C ASP A 9 -0.82 11.56 -7.83
N SER A 10 -0.25 12.70 -8.23
CA SER A 10 0.52 12.85 -9.47
C SER A 10 1.81 12.01 -9.52
N ASP A 11 2.18 11.37 -8.42
CA ASP A 11 3.18 10.32 -8.35
C ASP A 11 2.55 8.97 -8.72
N SER A 12 2.86 8.46 -9.92
CA SER A 12 2.35 7.19 -10.47
C SER A 12 2.65 5.94 -9.62
N PHE A 13 3.39 6.08 -8.53
CA PHE A 13 3.89 4.99 -7.69
C PHE A 13 3.02 4.70 -6.47
N LYS A 14 2.04 5.56 -6.13
CA LYS A 14 1.15 5.32 -4.99
C LYS A 14 -0.29 5.75 -5.26
N THR A 15 -1.20 5.12 -4.54
CA THR A 15 -2.62 5.44 -4.52
C THR A 15 -3.05 5.67 -3.09
N VAL A 16 -3.71 6.80 -2.81
CA VAL A 16 -4.22 7.14 -1.48
C VAL A 16 -5.74 7.17 -1.51
N TYR A 17 -6.38 6.49 -0.56
CA TYR A 17 -7.83 6.55 -0.41
C TYR A 17 -8.25 6.45 1.06
N LYS A 18 -9.47 6.92 1.33
CA LYS A 18 -10.08 6.87 2.66
C LYS A 18 -11.12 5.76 2.69
N GLU A 19 -11.05 4.91 3.70
CA GLU A 19 -12.03 3.86 3.96
C GLU A 19 -12.68 4.03 5.32
N LYS A 20 -13.93 3.61 5.44
CA LYS A 20 -14.68 3.66 6.70
C LYS A 20 -14.59 2.27 7.33
N VAL A 21 -13.84 2.17 8.42
CA VAL A 21 -13.63 0.92 9.16
C VAL A 21 -14.60 0.87 10.34
N HIS A 22 -15.15 -0.31 10.61
CA HIS A 22 -16.02 -0.58 11.74
C HIS A 22 -15.48 -1.80 12.49
N ASP A 23 -15.00 -1.58 13.71
CA ASP A 23 -14.48 -2.63 14.59
C ASP A 23 -15.00 -2.48 16.03
N GLU A 24 -14.47 -3.29 16.96
CA GLU A 24 -14.87 -3.30 18.37
C GLU A 24 -14.71 -1.94 19.08
N LYS A 25 -13.88 -1.04 18.54
CA LYS A 25 -13.65 0.32 19.08
C LYS A 25 -14.55 1.37 18.46
N GLY A 26 -15.40 0.99 17.51
CA GLY A 26 -16.36 1.86 16.85
C GLY A 26 -16.04 2.12 15.39
N THR A 27 -16.47 3.28 14.87
CA THR A 27 -16.36 3.60 13.45
C THR A 27 -15.42 4.77 13.23
N TYR A 28 -14.39 4.57 12.39
CA TYR A 28 -13.42 5.61 12.06
C TYR A 28 -13.11 5.64 10.56
N ILE A 29 -12.46 6.71 10.13
CA ILE A 29 -11.95 6.86 8.77
C ILE A 29 -10.46 6.51 8.79
N SER A 30 -10.10 5.47 8.04
CA SER A 30 -8.71 5.05 7.82
C SER A 30 -8.21 5.61 6.49
N GLU A 31 -6.98 6.12 6.46
CA GLU A 31 -6.30 6.50 5.22
C GLU A 31 -5.37 5.37 4.81
N VAL A 32 -5.66 4.77 3.65
CA VAL A 32 -4.91 3.65 3.10
C VAL A 32 -4.02 4.15 1.97
N GLN A 33 -2.78 3.68 1.97
CA GLN A 33 -1.78 3.96 0.96
C GLN A 33 -1.36 2.65 0.29
N GLU A 34 -1.69 2.49 -0.99
CA GLU A 34 -1.26 1.36 -1.81
C GLU A 34 -0.08 1.79 -2.68
N PHE A 35 1.02 1.05 -2.63
CA PHE A 35 2.21 1.30 -3.44
C PHE A 35 2.29 0.33 -4.60
N ASN A 36 2.56 0.86 -5.80
CA ASN A 36 2.85 0.05 -6.96
C ASN A 36 4.26 -0.53 -6.80
N LYS A 37 4.38 -1.85 -6.97
CA LYS A 37 5.67 -2.52 -6.98
C LYS A 37 6.46 -2.05 -8.22
N PRO A 38 7.67 -1.48 -8.06
CA PRO A 38 8.49 -1.11 -9.20
C PRO A 38 8.95 -2.35 -9.96
N GLU A 39 9.16 -2.24 -11.28
CA GLU A 39 9.47 -3.37 -12.16
C GLU A 39 10.65 -4.22 -11.68
N ASP A 40 11.68 -3.58 -11.11
CA ASP A 40 12.92 -4.23 -10.66
C ASP A 40 12.95 -4.54 -9.16
N TYR A 41 11.81 -4.41 -8.45
CA TYR A 41 11.76 -4.62 -7.00
C TYR A 41 12.34 -5.97 -6.58
N ASP A 42 11.99 -7.06 -7.27
CA ASP A 42 12.40 -8.40 -6.84
C ASP A 42 13.91 -8.63 -7.01
N ASN A 43 14.52 -8.07 -8.05
CA ASN A 43 15.95 -8.20 -8.26
C ASN A 43 16.72 -7.33 -7.27
N ALA A 44 16.30 -6.08 -7.08
CA ALA A 44 16.87 -5.20 -6.06
C ALA A 44 16.71 -5.80 -4.65
N PHE A 45 15.53 -6.35 -4.33
CA PHE A 45 15.29 -6.99 -3.04
C PHE A 45 16.27 -8.15 -2.78
N LYS A 46 16.51 -9.01 -3.77
CA LYS A 46 17.49 -10.11 -3.67
C LYS A 46 18.93 -9.64 -3.49
N GLN A 47 19.30 -8.47 -4.03
CA GLN A 47 20.66 -7.92 -3.84
C GLN A 47 20.91 -7.49 -2.39
N TYR A 48 19.91 -6.93 -1.72
CA TYR A 48 20.04 -6.43 -0.34
C TYR A 48 19.62 -7.44 0.72
N TYR A 49 18.76 -8.39 0.35
CA TYR A 49 18.31 -9.50 1.18
C TYR A 49 18.59 -10.82 0.45
N PRO A 50 19.88 -11.17 0.23
CA PRO A 50 20.22 -12.49 -0.25
C PRO A 50 19.60 -13.52 0.70
N ASN A 51 19.07 -14.62 0.16
CA ASN A 51 18.49 -15.71 0.93
C ASN A 51 19.59 -16.47 1.70
N ASP A 52 20.33 -15.80 2.57
CA ASP A 52 21.19 -16.46 3.54
C ASP A 52 20.31 -16.91 4.71
N LYS A 53 19.47 -17.91 4.42
CA LYS A 53 18.95 -18.84 5.41
C LYS A 53 19.66 -20.17 5.24
N GLU A 54 20.92 -20.22 5.64
CA GLU A 54 21.35 -21.34 6.48
C GLU A 54 21.26 -20.85 7.92
N VAL A 55 20.10 -21.04 8.55
CA VAL A 55 19.94 -21.05 10.01
C VAL A 55 19.70 -22.49 10.42
#